data_AF-A0A7X8X8A5-F1
#
_entry.id   AF-A0A7X8X8A5-F1
#
_cell.length_a   1.000
_cell.length_b   1.000
_cell.length_c   1.000
_cell.angle_alpha   90.00
_cell.angle_beta   90.00
_cell.angle_gamma   90.00
#
_symmetry.space_group_name_H-M   'P 1'
#
loop_
_entity.id
_entity.type
_entity.pdbx_description
1 polymer ?
#
loop_
_entity_poly.entity_id
_entity_poly.type
_entity_poly.pdbx_seq_one_letter_code
_entity_poly.pdbx_strand_id
1 'polypeptide(L)'
;MTVLQEKTFIYPANERGLMLFAQSALFNDDGSYKGHLLVTGVVGSGKSTFVQRYLGDAALNPAGYMTIRHISKNGRKIGFSHIAAGTQRETGLLTVRHQNGLTFPKDCFLLVEGEGSRFDMNQFSDKVLALLNNQGDVIVLDELGGVELLDDKIFNRVIQLLESKATPLIVVWKNDQSLEHTLSRYDINESDKVRLYERRQAILTHESIIRAVLENDGTITKELEEEPGELSEGNKKKHLTLRFGIMGAIFIFLVVISFAIGWYSINPITIIRYFWSRLWATGEVFAEEITTVLINVRLPRILLAILVGSGLSVAGHTFQGVFQNPMVSPDVLGASSGASFGAALAILAGFSSAGITITSFAFGLLSIVLVLFISSLVRANKLLSLVLTGIVVSSLFSAGLSLIKYAADPTNQLPSITYWLMGSLNSARMKSLAFAAIPILLGITVILLLRWQLNLLALGEEAAATMGVRTRLVRTLMVVSATLITATCVSVSGVIGWIGLVVPHISRMMVGSDNRVSLPASTIIGSSFLLFVDNIARRATTSGIPLGILTAFIGAPFFVFLIIREGRKGVTG
;
A
#
# COMPACT_ATOMS: atom_id res chain seq x y z
N MET A 1 -18.12 5.84 -31.56
CA MET A 1 -16.96 5.80 -32.48
C MET A 1 -16.84 7.03 -33.39
N THR A 2 -17.82 7.93 -33.43
CA THR A 2 -17.83 9.21 -34.17
C THR A 2 -17.10 10.38 -33.49
N VAL A 3 -16.56 10.20 -32.27
CA VAL A 3 -15.96 11.28 -31.45
C VAL A 3 -14.41 11.24 -31.49
N LEU A 4 -13.83 10.50 -32.43
CA LEU A 4 -12.38 10.18 -32.49
C LEU A 4 -11.59 11.03 -33.51
N GLN A 5 -12.14 12.13 -34.03
CA GLN A 5 -11.58 12.83 -35.19
C GLN A 5 -10.42 13.81 -34.92
N GLU A 6 -9.98 14.07 -33.67
CA GLU A 6 -9.03 15.19 -33.42
C GLU A 6 -8.09 15.05 -32.19
N LYS A 7 -7.52 13.88 -31.82
CA LYS A 7 -6.82 13.76 -30.49
C LYS A 7 -5.54 12.89 -30.43
N THR A 8 -4.64 13.25 -29.49
CA THR A 8 -3.23 12.78 -29.29
C THR A 8 -3.09 11.79 -28.10
N PHE A 9 -2.12 10.84 -28.13
CA PHE A 9 -2.00 9.68 -27.21
C PHE A 9 -0.58 9.45 -26.59
N ILE A 10 -0.49 8.72 -25.45
CA ILE A 10 0.74 8.36 -24.67
C ILE A 10 0.70 6.88 -24.21
N TYR A 11 1.82 6.10 -24.20
CA TYR A 11 1.76 4.66 -23.84
C TYR A 11 3.06 3.93 -23.32
N PRO A 12 2.95 2.93 -22.40
CA PRO A 12 4.05 2.00 -22.05
C PRO A 12 3.67 0.48 -22.07
N ALA A 13 3.65 -0.25 -23.21
CA ALA A 13 3.65 -1.74 -23.20
C ALA A 13 4.06 -2.44 -24.52
N ASN A 14 4.04 -3.79 -24.53
CA ASN A 14 4.68 -4.74 -25.46
C ASN A 14 4.29 -4.64 -26.97
N GLU A 15 5.04 -5.34 -27.82
CA GLU A 15 5.01 -5.23 -29.30
C GLU A 15 3.63 -5.50 -29.94
N ARG A 16 2.82 -6.39 -29.34
CA ARG A 16 1.52 -6.80 -29.90
C ARG A 16 0.40 -5.78 -29.64
N GLY A 17 0.43 -5.10 -28.49
CA GLY A 17 -0.52 -4.02 -28.16
C GLY A 17 -0.31 -2.76 -29.00
N LEU A 18 0.94 -2.48 -29.38
CA LEU A 18 1.29 -1.37 -30.26
C LEU A 18 0.66 -1.48 -31.66
N MET A 19 0.58 -2.70 -32.23
CA MET A 19 -0.10 -2.94 -33.53
C MET A 19 -1.57 -2.57 -33.49
N LEU A 20 -2.29 -3.12 -32.51
CA LEU A 20 -3.74 -3.01 -32.43
C LEU A 20 -4.15 -1.56 -32.13
N PHE A 21 -3.32 -0.85 -31.36
CA PHE A 21 -3.43 0.57 -31.13
C PHE A 21 -3.17 1.40 -32.39
N ALA A 22 -2.07 1.14 -33.12
CA ALA A 22 -1.76 1.83 -34.37
C ALA A 22 -2.86 1.62 -35.43
N GLN A 23 -3.42 0.42 -35.52
CA GLN A 23 -4.49 0.07 -36.46
C GLN A 23 -5.81 0.77 -36.13
N SER A 24 -6.19 0.88 -34.85
CA SER A 24 -7.43 1.54 -34.42
C SER A 24 -7.33 3.08 -34.38
N ALA A 25 -6.13 3.63 -34.19
CA ALA A 25 -5.89 5.08 -34.17
C ALA A 25 -5.74 5.67 -35.58
N LEU A 26 -5.18 4.93 -36.54
CA LEU A 26 -4.90 5.41 -37.90
C LEU A 26 -6.05 5.17 -38.89
N PHE A 27 -6.97 4.26 -38.61
CA PHE A 27 -8.01 3.84 -39.55
C PHE A 27 -9.41 3.88 -38.92
N ASN A 28 -10.39 4.33 -39.70
CA ASN A 28 -11.82 4.18 -39.40
C ASN A 28 -12.27 2.72 -39.60
N ASP A 29 -13.43 2.36 -39.05
CA ASP A 29 -14.02 1.01 -39.19
C ASP A 29 -14.33 0.65 -40.67
N ASP A 30 -14.35 1.63 -41.57
CA ASP A 30 -14.53 1.50 -43.01
C ASP A 30 -13.21 1.47 -43.81
N GLY A 31 -12.06 1.53 -43.13
CA GLY A 31 -10.72 1.54 -43.74
C GLY A 31 -10.21 2.90 -44.20
N SER A 32 -10.97 3.99 -44.01
CA SER A 32 -10.52 5.35 -44.33
C SER A 32 -9.54 5.91 -43.27
N TYR A 33 -8.56 6.71 -43.70
CA TYR A 33 -7.49 7.21 -42.84
C TYR A 33 -7.96 8.28 -41.85
N LYS A 34 -7.57 8.17 -40.58
CA LYS A 34 -8.13 8.94 -39.45
C LYS A 34 -7.20 10.03 -38.88
N GLY A 35 -5.93 10.06 -39.30
CA GLY A 35 -4.92 11.01 -38.80
C GLY A 35 -3.65 10.33 -38.32
N HIS A 36 -2.68 11.10 -37.82
CA HIS A 36 -1.26 10.72 -37.80
C HIS A 36 -0.73 10.07 -36.52
N LEU A 37 0.33 9.23 -36.69
CA LEU A 37 0.93 8.40 -35.65
C LEU A 37 2.40 8.77 -35.34
N LEU A 38 2.72 9.18 -34.11
CA LEU A 38 4.07 9.52 -33.61
C LEU A 38 4.60 8.37 -32.76
N VAL A 39 5.55 7.63 -33.33
CA VAL A 39 6.22 6.52 -32.65
C VAL A 39 7.71 6.64 -32.71
N THR A 40 8.33 6.21 -31.64
CA THR A 40 9.70 6.52 -31.43
C THR A 40 10.33 5.61 -30.40
N GLY A 41 11.62 5.44 -30.61
CA GLY A 41 12.50 4.49 -29.94
C GLY A 41 13.74 4.21 -30.81
N VAL A 42 14.61 3.35 -30.29
CA VAL A 42 15.92 2.98 -30.86
C VAL A 42 15.78 2.38 -32.27
N VAL A 43 16.64 2.79 -33.21
CA VAL A 43 16.85 2.04 -34.47
C VAL A 43 17.65 0.79 -34.16
N GLY A 44 17.04 -0.38 -34.35
CA GLY A 44 17.68 -1.68 -34.14
C GLY A 44 17.39 -2.36 -32.80
N SER A 45 16.51 -1.81 -31.94
CA SER A 45 15.92 -2.58 -30.83
C SER A 45 14.48 -2.15 -30.53
N GLY A 46 13.58 -3.13 -30.43
CA GLY A 46 12.21 -2.94 -29.94
C GLY A 46 11.25 -2.11 -30.80
N LYS A 47 10.31 -1.47 -30.10
CA LYS A 47 8.98 -0.95 -30.52
C LYS A 47 8.96 0.01 -31.73
N SER A 48 10.04 0.72 -31.99
CA SER A 48 10.19 1.75 -33.04
C SER A 48 10.43 1.19 -34.44
N THR A 49 11.23 0.12 -34.54
CA THR A 49 11.48 -0.60 -35.82
C THR A 49 10.18 -1.19 -36.37
N PHE A 50 9.31 -1.59 -35.46
CA PHE A 50 8.06 -2.25 -35.75
C PHE A 50 6.99 -1.29 -36.29
N VAL A 51 6.93 -0.05 -35.78
CA VAL A 51 5.99 0.96 -36.30
C VAL A 51 6.44 1.53 -37.63
N GLN A 52 7.75 1.67 -37.85
CA GLN A 52 8.25 2.05 -39.18
C GLN A 52 7.89 1.02 -40.25
N ARG A 53 7.96 -0.29 -39.92
CA ARG A 53 7.50 -1.37 -40.82
C ARG A 53 5.99 -1.29 -41.08
N TYR A 54 5.20 -1.06 -40.04
CA TYR A 54 3.75 -0.91 -40.16
C TYR A 54 3.34 0.30 -41.03
N LEU A 55 3.99 1.46 -40.84
CA LEU A 55 3.71 2.65 -41.66
C LEU A 55 4.05 2.43 -43.14
N GLY A 56 5.12 1.66 -43.42
CA GLY A 56 5.45 1.21 -44.78
C GLY A 56 4.41 0.27 -45.37
N ASP A 57 3.98 -0.75 -44.61
CA ASP A 57 2.92 -1.70 -45.02
C ASP A 57 1.56 -0.99 -45.22
N ALA A 58 1.33 0.14 -44.53
CA ALA A 58 0.14 0.99 -44.60
C ALA A 58 0.19 2.12 -45.65
N ALA A 59 1.27 2.23 -46.43
CA ALA A 59 1.47 3.24 -47.49
C ALA A 59 1.40 4.72 -47.02
N LEU A 60 1.84 5.03 -45.79
CA LEU A 60 1.85 6.38 -45.22
C LEU A 60 3.23 7.04 -45.33
N ASN A 61 3.26 8.33 -45.69
CA ASN A 61 4.50 9.10 -45.89
C ASN A 61 4.74 10.11 -44.74
N PRO A 62 5.60 9.81 -43.76
CA PRO A 62 5.93 10.74 -42.67
C PRO A 62 6.71 11.95 -43.20
N ALA A 63 6.61 13.11 -42.53
CA ALA A 63 7.40 14.30 -42.90
C ALA A 63 8.90 14.15 -42.54
N GLY A 64 9.22 13.33 -41.53
CA GLY A 64 10.57 13.05 -41.04
C GLY A 64 10.53 12.39 -39.66
N TYR A 65 11.68 11.88 -39.21
CA TYR A 65 11.84 11.28 -37.89
C TYR A 65 13.00 11.92 -37.12
N MET A 66 12.79 12.20 -35.83
CA MET A 66 13.85 12.65 -34.94
C MET A 66 13.90 11.79 -33.67
N THR A 67 15.08 11.25 -33.36
CA THR A 67 15.32 10.43 -32.16
C THR A 67 16.54 10.94 -31.40
N ILE A 68 16.51 10.87 -30.07
CA ILE A 68 17.63 11.22 -29.21
C ILE A 68 18.54 10.00 -29.08
N ARG A 69 19.82 10.12 -29.43
CA ARG A 69 20.74 8.98 -29.39
C ARG A 69 21.52 8.96 -28.08
N HIS A 70 21.43 7.83 -27.36
CA HIS A 70 22.30 7.55 -26.22
C HIS A 70 23.50 6.73 -26.73
N ILE A 71 24.62 7.38 -27.02
CA ILE A 71 25.90 6.66 -27.18
C ILE A 71 26.75 6.92 -25.92
N SER A 72 27.71 6.06 -25.61
CA SER A 72 28.75 6.15 -24.59
C SER A 72 28.56 5.34 -23.30
N LYS A 73 29.64 4.63 -22.99
CA LYS A 73 29.87 3.66 -21.89
C LYS A 73 29.62 4.22 -20.48
N ASN A 74 29.47 5.53 -20.32
CA ASN A 74 29.42 6.19 -19.00
C ASN A 74 28.08 6.90 -18.70
N GLY A 75 27.00 6.61 -19.43
CA GLY A 75 25.66 7.05 -19.01
C GLY A 75 25.28 8.52 -19.31
N ARG A 76 25.99 9.20 -20.23
CA ARG A 76 25.65 10.54 -20.74
C ARG A 76 25.06 10.44 -22.16
N LYS A 77 24.02 11.24 -22.44
CA LYS A 77 23.44 11.40 -23.79
C LYS A 77 24.43 12.16 -24.69
N ILE A 78 24.77 11.61 -25.85
CA ILE A 78 25.60 12.28 -26.88
C ILE A 78 24.87 12.21 -28.22
N GLY A 79 24.16 13.30 -28.53
CA GLY A 79 23.61 13.59 -29.85
C GLY A 79 22.15 13.18 -30.07
N PHE A 80 21.61 13.69 -31.18
CA PHE A 80 20.32 13.32 -31.75
C PHE A 80 20.51 12.97 -33.23
N SER A 81 19.57 12.23 -33.80
CA SER A 81 19.59 11.86 -35.21
C SER A 81 18.28 12.25 -35.89
N HIS A 82 18.40 12.86 -37.07
CA HIS A 82 17.30 13.14 -37.98
C HIS A 82 17.38 12.23 -39.19
N ILE A 83 16.25 11.61 -39.56
CA ILE A 83 16.12 10.79 -40.76
C ILE A 83 15.07 11.44 -41.65
N ALA A 84 15.51 11.98 -42.79
CA ALA A 84 14.61 12.53 -43.80
C ALA A 84 13.79 11.41 -44.43
N ALA A 85 12.47 11.61 -44.53
CA ALA A 85 11.55 10.57 -45.00
C ALA A 85 11.61 10.32 -46.52
N GLY A 86 12.34 11.14 -47.28
CA GLY A 86 12.41 11.02 -48.73
C GLY A 86 13.85 11.03 -49.23
N THR A 87 14.41 9.85 -49.49
CA THR A 87 15.28 9.60 -50.66
C THR A 87 15.60 8.10 -50.81
N GLN A 88 15.21 7.59 -51.98
CA GLN A 88 15.57 6.31 -52.60
C GLN A 88 14.84 5.04 -52.12
N ARG A 89 13.83 4.72 -52.94
CA ARG A 89 13.32 3.38 -53.22
C ARG A 89 14.50 2.40 -53.36
N GLU A 90 14.31 1.22 -52.78
CA GLU A 90 15.16 0.01 -52.85
C GLU A 90 16.24 -0.13 -51.76
N THR A 91 16.01 -1.17 -50.95
CA THR A 91 16.91 -1.89 -50.05
C THR A 91 17.14 -1.36 -48.63
N GLY A 92 16.73 -2.21 -47.67
CA GLY A 92 17.47 -2.54 -46.46
C GLY A 92 17.76 -1.39 -45.49
N LEU A 93 17.00 -1.33 -44.40
CA LEU A 93 17.44 -0.66 -43.17
C LEU A 93 18.75 -1.33 -42.66
N LEU A 94 19.89 -0.88 -43.17
CA LEU A 94 21.21 -1.34 -42.80
C LEU A 94 21.78 -0.46 -41.68
N THR A 95 21.83 -1.07 -40.50
CA THR A 95 22.95 -1.10 -39.54
C THR A 95 23.89 0.11 -39.43
N VAL A 96 23.97 0.64 -38.20
CA VAL A 96 25.17 1.35 -37.73
C VAL A 96 26.21 0.33 -37.27
N ARG A 97 27.36 0.22 -37.96
CA ARG A 97 28.59 -0.35 -37.38
C ARG A 97 29.56 0.77 -37.03
N HIS A 98 30.07 0.71 -35.80
CA HIS A 98 31.07 1.62 -35.27
C HIS A 98 32.46 0.96 -35.23
N GLN A 99 33.48 1.82 -35.10
CA GLN A 99 34.93 1.60 -34.99
C GLN A 99 35.72 1.56 -36.31
N ASN A 100 35.60 2.65 -37.08
CA ASN A 100 36.52 3.13 -38.13
C ASN A 100 36.11 2.91 -39.60
N GLY A 101 35.03 3.54 -40.05
CA GLY A 101 34.74 3.62 -41.48
C GLY A 101 33.33 4.08 -41.80
N LEU A 102 33.16 5.40 -41.89
CA LEU A 102 31.93 6.15 -42.15
C LEU A 102 31.06 5.59 -43.29
N THR A 103 29.73 5.68 -43.10
CA THR A 103 28.84 6.33 -44.08
C THR A 103 27.52 6.72 -43.41
N PHE A 104 27.36 8.02 -43.14
CA PHE A 104 26.06 8.65 -42.93
C PHE A 104 25.66 9.32 -44.25
N PRO A 105 24.39 9.22 -44.69
CA PRO A 105 23.88 10.05 -45.79
C PRO A 105 24.15 11.52 -45.48
N LYS A 106 24.50 12.33 -46.49
CA LYS A 106 24.92 13.74 -46.35
C LYS A 106 23.91 14.64 -45.60
N ASP A 107 22.67 14.18 -45.42
CA ASP A 107 21.58 14.93 -44.80
C ASP A 107 21.06 14.31 -43.48
N CYS A 108 21.74 13.29 -42.94
CA CYS A 108 21.43 12.68 -41.65
C CYS A 108 22.37 13.23 -40.57
N PHE A 109 21.86 14.10 -39.68
CA PHE A 109 22.72 14.72 -38.67
C PHE A 109 23.00 13.75 -37.52
N LEU A 110 24.28 13.61 -37.18
CA LEU A 110 24.76 13.02 -35.94
C LEU A 110 25.75 14.02 -35.34
N LEU A 111 25.39 14.64 -34.21
CA LEU A 111 26.31 15.54 -33.51
C LEU A 111 27.31 14.69 -32.71
N VAL A 112 28.54 14.56 -33.21
CA VAL A 112 29.65 13.97 -32.44
C VAL A 112 30.47 15.12 -31.88
N GLU A 113 30.23 15.44 -30.62
CA GLU A 113 31.01 16.42 -29.87
C GLU A 113 32.32 15.77 -29.40
N GLY A 114 33.45 16.40 -29.76
CA GLY A 114 34.78 16.00 -29.28
C GLY A 114 34.92 16.16 -27.77
N GLU A 115 35.94 15.52 -27.18
CA GLU A 115 36.18 15.54 -25.73
C GLU A 115 36.14 16.97 -25.17
N GLY A 116 35.15 17.23 -24.31
CA GLY A 116 34.99 18.48 -23.58
C GLY A 116 33.84 19.39 -24.02
N SER A 117 33.14 19.08 -25.12
CA SER A 117 31.94 19.86 -25.52
C SER A 117 30.67 19.42 -24.77
N ARG A 118 29.83 20.40 -24.42
CA ARG A 118 28.51 20.21 -23.78
C ARG A 118 27.45 20.27 -24.86
N PHE A 119 26.51 19.32 -24.83
CA PHE A 119 25.33 19.27 -25.71
C PHE A 119 24.70 20.67 -25.86
N ASP A 120 24.75 21.22 -27.08
CA ASP A 120 24.16 22.51 -27.39
C ASP A 120 22.62 22.39 -27.50
N MET A 121 21.98 22.73 -26.40
CA MET A 121 20.52 22.72 -26.26
C MET A 121 19.83 23.69 -27.24
N ASN A 122 20.46 24.83 -27.56
CA ASN A 122 19.89 25.81 -28.47
C ASN A 122 19.90 25.27 -29.90
N GLN A 123 21.00 24.63 -30.31
CA GLN A 123 21.10 24.01 -31.63
C GLN A 123 20.12 22.84 -31.80
N PHE A 124 19.91 22.04 -30.76
CA PHE A 124 18.86 21.01 -30.73
C PHE A 124 17.47 21.63 -30.89
N SER A 125 17.16 22.66 -30.09
CA SER A 125 15.89 23.40 -30.11
C SER A 125 15.58 23.95 -31.50
N ASP A 126 16.52 24.64 -32.13
CA ASP A 126 16.36 25.21 -33.48
C ASP A 126 16.09 24.14 -34.54
N LYS A 127 16.68 22.94 -34.39
CA LYS A 127 16.46 21.81 -35.31
C LYS A 127 15.13 21.10 -35.09
N VAL A 128 14.68 20.96 -33.84
CA VAL A 128 13.35 20.48 -33.50
C VAL A 128 12.30 21.43 -34.08
N LEU A 129 12.49 22.74 -33.91
CA LEU A 129 11.60 23.76 -34.47
C LEU A 129 11.55 23.73 -36.00
N ALA A 130 12.68 23.50 -36.67
CA ALA A 130 12.71 23.33 -38.13
C ALA A 130 11.89 22.10 -38.59
N LEU A 131 11.97 20.98 -37.86
CA LEU A 131 11.17 19.78 -38.14
C LEU A 131 9.67 20.04 -37.92
N LEU A 132 9.33 20.67 -36.80
CA LEU A 132 7.94 21.04 -36.47
C LEU A 132 7.30 22.01 -37.46
N ASN A 133 8.12 22.69 -38.28
CA ASN A 133 7.66 23.64 -39.29
C ASN A 133 7.61 23.04 -40.71
N ASN A 134 8.06 21.79 -40.92
CA ASN A 134 7.98 21.13 -42.22
C ASN A 134 6.55 20.62 -42.51
N GLN A 135 6.13 20.71 -43.78
CA GLN A 135 4.85 20.18 -44.24
C GLN A 135 4.98 18.70 -44.59
N GLY A 136 4.15 17.86 -43.98
CA GLY A 136 3.91 16.49 -44.37
C GLY A 136 2.73 15.94 -43.57
N ASP A 137 2.29 14.74 -43.92
CA ASP A 137 1.12 14.13 -43.29
C ASP A 137 1.43 13.96 -41.79
N VAL A 138 2.39 13.13 -41.40
CA VAL A 138 2.62 12.78 -39.98
C VAL A 138 3.90 13.42 -39.40
N ILE A 139 3.85 14.00 -38.20
CA ILE A 139 5.04 14.45 -37.42
C ILE A 139 5.33 13.51 -36.25
N VAL A 140 6.61 13.13 -36.04
CA VAL A 140 7.07 12.12 -35.06
C VAL A 140 8.20 12.62 -34.08
N LEU A 141 8.04 12.61 -32.74
CA LEU A 141 8.93 13.12 -31.67
C LEU A 141 9.12 12.15 -30.47
N ASP A 142 10.34 11.62 -30.27
CA ASP A 142 10.68 10.68 -29.18
C ASP A 142 11.02 11.29 -27.83
N GLU A 143 10.71 10.53 -26.77
CA GLU A 143 11.17 10.75 -25.40
C GLU A 143 10.91 12.18 -24.86
N LEU A 144 9.84 12.84 -25.30
CA LEU A 144 9.52 14.19 -24.83
C LEU A 144 9.16 14.17 -23.34
N GLY A 145 9.70 15.11 -22.58
CA GLY A 145 9.34 15.35 -21.18
C GLY A 145 10.53 15.54 -20.23
N GLY A 146 11.76 15.50 -20.73
CA GLY A 146 12.96 15.80 -19.98
C GLY A 146 13.28 17.29 -19.89
N VAL A 147 14.56 17.59 -19.66
CA VAL A 147 15.09 18.96 -19.50
C VAL A 147 14.82 19.87 -20.69
N GLU A 148 14.50 19.31 -21.86
CA GLU A 148 14.13 20.06 -23.04
C GLU A 148 12.88 20.93 -22.89
N LEU A 149 11.96 20.58 -21.97
CA LEU A 149 10.79 21.42 -21.66
C LEU A 149 11.15 22.69 -20.88
N LEU A 150 12.38 22.83 -20.40
CA LEU A 150 12.85 24.09 -19.81
C LEU A 150 13.07 25.18 -20.87
N ASP A 151 13.22 24.82 -22.15
CA ASP A 151 13.27 25.78 -23.25
C ASP A 151 11.85 26.30 -23.56
N ASP A 152 11.69 27.62 -23.46
CA ASP A 152 10.41 28.32 -23.67
C ASP A 152 9.90 28.18 -25.11
N LYS A 153 10.79 28.15 -26.10
CA LYS A 153 10.41 28.03 -27.51
C LYS A 153 9.85 26.65 -27.82
N ILE A 154 10.49 25.60 -27.28
CA ILE A 154 10.05 24.21 -27.44
C ILE A 154 8.69 24.03 -26.77
N PHE A 155 8.56 24.43 -25.50
CA PHE A 155 7.32 24.29 -24.74
C PHE A 155 6.15 25.02 -25.41
N ASN A 156 6.33 26.30 -25.76
CA ASN A 156 5.27 27.08 -26.39
C ASN A 156 4.86 26.53 -27.76
N ARG A 157 5.81 25.99 -28.54
CA ARG A 157 5.50 25.39 -29.83
C ARG A 157 4.72 24.08 -29.68
N VAL A 158 5.05 23.26 -28.68
CA VAL A 158 4.29 22.04 -28.36
C VAL A 158 2.85 22.38 -27.96
N ILE A 159 2.65 23.41 -27.13
CA ILE A 159 1.29 23.87 -26.77
C ILE A 159 0.54 24.38 -28.01
N GLN A 160 1.16 25.22 -28.85
CA GLN A 160 0.54 25.67 -30.10
C GLN A 160 0.14 24.53 -31.03
N LEU A 161 0.94 23.46 -31.10
CA LEU A 161 0.61 22.29 -31.90
C LEU A 161 -0.56 21.50 -31.31
N LEU A 162 -0.64 21.38 -29.98
CA LEU A 162 -1.77 20.77 -29.27
C LEU A 162 -3.07 21.58 -29.42
N GLU A 163 -2.96 22.90 -29.60
CA GLU A 163 -4.08 23.81 -29.91
C GLU A 163 -4.44 23.81 -31.40
N SER A 164 -3.48 23.52 -32.30
CA SER A 164 -3.70 23.52 -33.74
C SER A 164 -4.40 22.25 -34.22
N LYS A 165 -5.60 22.38 -34.81
CA LYS A 165 -6.37 21.25 -35.36
C LYS A 165 -5.91 20.77 -36.75
N ALA A 166 -4.92 21.43 -37.35
CA ALA A 166 -4.54 21.24 -38.76
C ALA A 166 -3.45 20.18 -38.99
N THR A 167 -2.65 19.88 -37.97
CA THR A 167 -1.48 18.98 -38.07
C THR A 167 -1.54 17.94 -36.95
N PRO A 168 -1.99 16.71 -37.24
CA PRO A 168 -2.08 15.69 -36.21
C PRO A 168 -0.70 15.32 -35.60
N LEU A 169 -0.61 15.46 -34.27
CA LEU A 169 0.57 15.22 -33.44
C LEU A 169 0.28 14.03 -32.50
N ILE A 170 1.22 13.11 -32.31
CA ILE A 170 1.20 12.19 -31.15
C ILE A 170 2.40 12.54 -30.24
N VAL A 171 2.46 12.17 -28.97
CA VAL A 171 3.62 12.52 -28.11
C VAL A 171 4.04 11.29 -27.33
N VAL A 172 5.26 10.80 -27.53
CA VAL A 172 5.81 9.71 -26.70
C VAL A 172 6.44 10.32 -25.47
N TRP A 173 5.78 10.09 -24.34
CA TRP A 173 6.11 10.71 -23.06
C TRP A 173 7.12 9.91 -22.26
N LYS A 174 8.07 10.61 -21.65
CA LYS A 174 9.01 10.00 -20.71
C LYS A 174 8.36 9.73 -19.35
N ASN A 175 8.34 8.46 -18.92
CA ASN A 175 7.82 8.06 -17.60
C ASN A 175 8.56 8.76 -16.45
N ASP A 176 7.86 9.05 -15.35
CA ASP A 176 8.34 9.80 -14.20
C ASP A 176 9.58 9.15 -13.55
N GLN A 177 9.63 7.81 -13.48
CA GLN A 177 10.81 7.08 -12.99
C GLN A 177 12.07 7.32 -13.86
N SER A 178 11.89 7.40 -15.17
CA SER A 178 12.97 7.69 -16.12
C SER A 178 13.40 9.17 -16.03
N LEU A 179 12.47 10.07 -15.72
CA LEU A 179 12.76 11.47 -15.44
C LEU A 179 13.58 11.62 -14.16
N GLU A 180 13.16 11.02 -13.04
CA GLU A 180 13.87 11.10 -11.76
C GLU A 180 15.29 10.56 -11.84
N HIS A 181 15.47 9.44 -12.54
CA HIS A 181 16.80 8.88 -12.82
C HIS A 181 17.64 9.77 -13.76
N THR A 182 17.00 10.61 -14.58
CA THR A 182 17.71 11.62 -15.38
C THR A 182 18.07 12.82 -14.50
N LEU A 183 17.11 13.37 -13.75
CA LEU A 183 17.30 14.51 -12.86
C LEU A 183 18.35 14.25 -11.77
N SER A 184 18.51 13.01 -11.30
CA SER A 184 19.55 12.66 -10.33
C SER A 184 20.98 12.66 -10.92
N ARG A 185 21.11 12.65 -12.25
CA ARG A 185 22.39 12.70 -12.97
C ARG A 185 22.77 14.12 -13.41
N TYR A 186 21.85 15.08 -13.34
CA TYR A 186 22.09 16.49 -13.67
C TYR A 186 22.01 17.34 -12.41
N ASP A 187 22.95 18.26 -12.23
CA ASP A 187 22.93 19.23 -11.12
C ASP A 187 21.97 20.38 -11.48
N ILE A 188 20.66 20.12 -11.36
CA ILE A 188 19.58 21.05 -11.71
C ILE A 188 19.05 21.70 -10.43
N ASN A 189 18.94 23.03 -10.44
CA ASN A 189 18.41 23.81 -9.34
C ASN A 189 16.95 23.43 -9.04
N GLU A 190 16.55 23.50 -7.76
CA GLU A 190 15.19 23.16 -7.33
C GLU A 190 14.10 24.00 -8.03
N SER A 191 14.39 25.26 -8.35
CA SER A 191 13.48 26.12 -9.13
C SER A 191 13.19 25.58 -10.53
N ASP A 192 14.19 25.02 -11.20
CA ASP A 192 14.05 24.46 -12.54
C ASP A 192 13.36 23.09 -12.50
N LYS A 193 13.53 22.32 -11.42
CA LYS A 193 12.76 21.09 -11.20
C LYS A 193 11.26 21.39 -11.06
N VAL A 194 10.90 22.38 -10.24
CA VAL A 194 9.50 22.81 -10.07
C VAL A 194 8.93 23.28 -11.41
N ARG A 195 9.64 24.15 -12.13
CA ARG A 195 9.23 24.65 -13.46
C ARG A 195 9.05 23.52 -14.47
N LEU A 196 9.92 22.51 -14.44
CA LEU A 196 9.81 21.33 -15.30
C LEU A 196 8.56 20.51 -14.97
N TYR A 197 8.26 20.27 -13.69
CA TYR A 197 7.07 19.55 -13.27
C TYR A 197 5.78 20.30 -13.64
N GLU A 198 5.74 21.63 -13.46
CA GLU A 198 4.60 22.45 -13.85
C GLU A 198 4.32 22.37 -15.36
N ARG A 199 5.37 22.45 -16.19
CA ARG A 199 5.24 22.33 -17.65
C ARG A 199 4.81 20.95 -18.09
N ARG A 200 5.33 19.91 -17.43
CA ARG A 200 4.89 18.53 -17.63
C ARG A 200 3.41 18.37 -17.32
N GLN A 201 2.94 18.93 -16.21
CA GLN A 201 1.52 18.93 -15.85
C GLN A 201 0.68 19.69 -16.87
N ALA A 202 1.10 20.91 -17.27
CA ALA A 202 0.37 21.73 -18.25
C ALA A 202 0.13 21.01 -19.58
N ILE A 203 1.12 20.25 -20.08
CA ILE A 203 0.95 19.40 -21.26
C ILE A 203 -0.01 18.25 -20.95
N LEU A 204 0.22 17.50 -19.85
CA LEU A 204 -0.56 16.32 -19.48
C LEU A 204 -2.03 16.59 -19.14
N THR A 205 -2.38 17.82 -18.80
CA THR A 205 -3.75 18.26 -18.49
C THR A 205 -4.43 18.98 -19.66
N HIS A 206 -3.78 19.09 -20.82
CA HIS A 206 -4.34 19.77 -21.98
C HIS A 206 -5.52 18.98 -22.57
N GLU A 207 -6.63 19.64 -22.91
CA GLU A 207 -7.91 19.03 -23.31
C GLU A 207 -7.84 18.15 -24.58
N SER A 208 -6.82 18.39 -25.40
CA SER A 208 -6.51 17.62 -26.61
C SER A 208 -5.87 16.25 -26.32
N ILE A 209 -5.41 16.00 -25.08
CA ILE A 209 -4.74 14.74 -24.67
C ILE A 209 -5.75 13.78 -24.03
N ILE A 210 -5.84 12.56 -24.56
CA ILE A 210 -6.65 11.48 -23.95
C ILE A 210 -5.72 10.50 -23.23
N ARG A 211 -5.99 10.25 -21.94
CA ARG A 211 -5.34 9.19 -21.16
C ARG A 211 -5.99 7.84 -21.48
N ALA A 212 -5.20 6.91 -21.98
CA ALA A 212 -5.63 5.55 -22.28
C ALA A 212 -4.76 4.56 -21.50
N VAL A 213 -5.40 3.60 -20.82
CA VAL A 213 -4.73 2.48 -20.16
C VAL A 213 -5.02 1.24 -21.00
N LEU A 214 -3.98 0.47 -21.33
CA LEU A 214 -4.20 -0.86 -21.92
C LEU A 214 -4.14 -1.88 -20.79
N GLU A 215 -5.15 -2.72 -20.73
CA GLU A 215 -5.14 -3.86 -19.82
C GLU A 215 -4.30 -5.00 -20.41
N ASN A 216 -3.89 -5.94 -19.54
CA ASN A 216 -3.00 -7.05 -19.91
C ASN A 216 -3.59 -8.01 -20.96
N ASP A 217 -4.90 -7.93 -21.21
CA ASP A 217 -5.62 -8.69 -22.23
C ASP A 217 -5.67 -7.99 -23.61
N GLY A 218 -5.07 -6.79 -23.72
CA GLY A 218 -5.03 -6.00 -24.95
C GLY A 218 -6.23 -5.08 -25.14
N THR A 219 -7.13 -4.96 -24.15
CA THR A 219 -8.23 -3.99 -24.20
C THR A 219 -7.73 -2.58 -23.86
N ILE A 220 -8.11 -1.59 -24.70
CA ILE A 220 -7.86 -0.17 -24.43
C ILE A 220 -9.04 0.35 -23.60
N THR A 221 -8.82 0.64 -22.32
CA THR A 221 -9.78 1.37 -21.50
C THR A 221 -9.45 2.85 -21.55
N LYS A 222 -10.38 3.65 -22.09
CA LYS A 222 -10.34 5.11 -21.97
C LYS A 222 -10.53 5.44 -20.49
N GLU A 223 -9.68 6.27 -19.90
CA GLU A 223 -10.18 7.11 -18.80
C GLU A 223 -11.16 8.08 -19.48
N LEU A 224 -12.41 7.64 -19.62
CA LEU A 224 -13.51 8.59 -19.68
C LEU A 224 -13.32 9.43 -18.42
N GLU A 225 -13.30 10.76 -18.57
CA GLU A 225 -13.77 11.60 -17.48
C GLU A 225 -15.09 10.98 -17.02
N GLU A 226 -15.04 10.22 -15.93
CA GLU A 226 -16.23 9.72 -15.27
C GLU A 226 -17.00 10.99 -14.91
N GLU A 227 -18.14 11.24 -15.56
CA GLU A 227 -19.13 12.15 -15.01
C GLU A 227 -19.31 11.78 -13.53
N PRO A 228 -19.17 12.75 -12.61
CA PRO A 228 -19.04 12.45 -11.21
C PRO A 228 -20.37 11.90 -10.68
N GLY A 229 -20.38 10.64 -10.23
CA GLY A 229 -21.07 10.31 -8.98
C GLY A 229 -21.91 9.04 -8.91
N GLU A 230 -22.64 8.60 -9.94
CA GLU A 230 -23.78 7.68 -9.65
C GLU A 230 -23.58 6.20 -10.04
N LEU A 231 -22.97 5.88 -11.20
CA LEU A 231 -22.87 4.48 -11.66
C LEU A 231 -21.60 3.73 -11.15
N SER A 232 -20.46 4.43 -11.01
CA SER A 232 -19.19 3.87 -10.50
C SER A 232 -19.22 3.67 -8.98
N GLU A 233 -19.86 4.58 -8.24
CA GLU A 233 -20.11 4.41 -6.80
C GLU A 233 -21.00 3.20 -6.53
N GLY A 234 -22.04 2.96 -7.35
CA GLY A 234 -22.94 1.82 -7.19
C GLY A 234 -22.21 0.48 -7.21
N ASN A 235 -21.33 0.26 -8.20
CA ASN A 235 -20.55 -0.97 -8.31
C ASN A 235 -19.45 -1.07 -7.23
N LYS A 236 -18.72 0.01 -6.95
CA LYS A 236 -17.71 0.02 -5.86
C LYS A 236 -18.34 -0.24 -4.49
N LYS A 237 -19.48 0.39 -4.19
CA LYS A 237 -20.28 0.15 -2.97
C LYS A 237 -20.79 -1.29 -2.93
N LYS A 238 -21.31 -1.82 -4.05
CA LYS A 238 -21.80 -3.21 -4.13
C LYS A 238 -20.70 -4.24 -3.87
N HIS A 239 -19.52 -4.06 -4.46
CA HIS A 239 -18.36 -4.94 -4.17
C HIS A 239 -17.89 -4.81 -2.73
N LEU A 240 -17.92 -3.61 -2.14
CA LEU A 240 -17.54 -3.41 -0.75
C LEU A 240 -18.53 -4.06 0.20
N THR A 241 -19.83 -3.87 0.01
CA THR A 241 -20.89 -4.52 0.79
C THR A 241 -20.78 -6.04 0.69
N LEU A 242 -20.50 -6.58 -0.50
CA LEU A 242 -20.27 -8.02 -0.68
C LEU A 242 -19.06 -8.51 0.14
N ARG A 243 -17.94 -7.78 0.11
CA ARG A 243 -16.75 -8.13 0.92
C ARG A 243 -17.05 -8.11 2.41
N PHE A 244 -17.78 -7.11 2.91
CA PHE A 244 -18.25 -7.07 4.30
C PHE A 244 -19.21 -8.21 4.63
N GLY A 245 -20.11 -8.57 3.72
CA GLY A 245 -21.00 -9.71 3.86
C GLY A 245 -20.23 -11.02 4.00
N ILE A 246 -19.19 -11.24 3.19
CA ILE A 246 -18.32 -12.42 3.27
C ILE A 246 -17.54 -12.44 4.60
N MET A 247 -16.93 -11.32 5.00
CA MET A 247 -16.21 -11.23 6.28
C MET A 247 -17.13 -11.51 7.47
N GLY A 248 -18.35 -10.94 7.46
CA GLY A 248 -19.37 -11.17 8.47
C GLY A 248 -19.84 -12.64 8.51
N ALA A 249 -20.06 -13.26 7.35
CA ALA A 249 -20.43 -14.66 7.26
C ALA A 249 -19.34 -15.59 7.81
N ILE A 250 -18.07 -15.36 7.45
CA ILE A 250 -16.93 -16.13 7.99
C ILE A 250 -16.83 -15.96 9.50
N PHE A 251 -16.98 -14.73 10.00
CA PHE A 251 -16.97 -14.44 11.43
C PHE A 251 -18.07 -15.23 12.17
N ILE A 252 -19.32 -15.14 11.71
CA ILE A 252 -20.45 -15.86 12.32
C ILE A 252 -20.21 -17.37 12.29
N PHE A 253 -19.75 -17.90 11.15
CA PHE A 253 -19.42 -19.30 11.00
C PHE A 253 -18.36 -19.76 12.01
N LEU A 254 -17.28 -18.99 12.19
CA LEU A 254 -16.24 -19.28 13.19
C LEU A 254 -16.78 -19.25 14.62
N VAL A 255 -17.69 -18.33 14.95
CA VAL A 255 -18.35 -18.27 16.26
C VAL A 255 -19.17 -19.52 16.51
N VAL A 256 -20.01 -19.93 15.55
CA VAL A 256 -20.86 -21.13 15.68
C VAL A 256 -20.00 -22.39 15.83
N ILE A 257 -19.00 -22.57 14.96
CA ILE A 257 -18.09 -23.73 15.04
C ILE A 257 -17.28 -23.74 16.33
N SER A 258 -16.89 -22.57 16.83
CA SER A 258 -16.13 -22.46 18.07
C SER A 258 -16.89 -23.05 19.27
N PHE A 259 -18.22 -22.98 19.30
CA PHE A 259 -19.01 -23.67 20.32
C PHE A 259 -18.98 -25.19 20.19
N ALA A 260 -18.75 -25.76 19.00
CA ALA A 260 -18.62 -27.20 18.79
C ALA A 260 -17.18 -27.70 19.02
N ILE A 261 -16.18 -26.81 18.97
CA ILE A 261 -14.77 -27.15 19.15
C ILE A 261 -14.36 -27.09 20.63
N GLY A 262 -13.96 -28.26 21.15
CA GLY A 262 -13.28 -28.40 22.44
C GLY A 262 -13.12 -29.87 22.83
N TRP A 263 -12.45 -30.11 23.95
CA TRP A 263 -12.21 -31.46 24.49
C TRP A 263 -13.50 -32.19 24.86
N TYR A 264 -14.40 -31.52 25.58
CA TYR A 264 -15.71 -32.05 25.89
C TYR A 264 -16.60 -32.04 24.63
N SER A 265 -16.75 -33.19 23.97
CA SER A 265 -17.49 -33.26 22.70
C SER A 265 -18.99 -33.13 22.97
N ILE A 266 -19.60 -32.07 22.41
CA ILE A 266 -21.05 -31.83 22.47
C ILE A 266 -21.58 -31.96 21.05
N ASN A 267 -22.66 -32.72 20.87
CA ASN A 267 -23.32 -32.84 19.58
C ASN A 267 -23.79 -31.44 19.11
N PRO A 268 -23.47 -31.01 17.87
CA PRO A 268 -23.91 -29.72 17.32
C PRO A 268 -25.41 -29.47 17.44
N ILE A 269 -26.25 -30.51 17.30
CA ILE A 269 -27.71 -30.40 17.44
C ILE A 269 -28.09 -29.97 18.86
N THR A 270 -27.42 -30.51 19.87
CA THR A 270 -27.64 -30.15 21.28
C THR A 270 -27.26 -28.70 21.54
N ILE A 271 -26.18 -28.19 20.92
CA ILE A 271 -25.78 -26.78 21.03
C ILE A 271 -26.86 -25.88 20.44
N ILE A 272 -27.38 -26.21 19.26
CA ILE A 272 -28.46 -25.43 18.61
C ILE A 272 -29.72 -25.45 19.48
N ARG A 273 -30.15 -26.63 19.96
CA ARG A 273 -31.31 -26.75 20.86
C ARG A 273 -31.13 -25.96 22.16
N TYR A 274 -29.94 -26.01 22.75
CA TYR A 274 -29.61 -25.26 23.97
C TYR A 274 -29.74 -23.75 23.78
N PHE A 275 -29.20 -23.19 22.69
CA PHE A 275 -29.36 -21.76 22.42
C PHE A 275 -30.79 -21.39 21.99
N TRP A 276 -31.45 -22.26 21.23
CA TRP A 276 -32.84 -22.07 20.82
C TRP A 276 -33.79 -22.03 22.02
N SER A 277 -33.63 -22.98 22.95
CA SER A 277 -34.44 -23.05 24.17
C SER A 277 -34.21 -21.84 25.06
N ARG A 278 -32.97 -21.34 25.12
CA ARG A 278 -32.65 -20.15 25.91
C ARG A 278 -33.18 -18.86 25.29
N LEU A 279 -33.17 -18.75 23.96
CA LEU A 279 -33.66 -17.57 23.24
C LEU A 279 -35.19 -17.48 23.24
N TRP A 280 -35.86 -18.60 23.05
CA TRP A 280 -37.33 -18.68 22.95
C TRP A 280 -38.00 -19.14 24.25
N ALA A 281 -37.23 -19.28 25.32
CA ALA A 281 -37.69 -19.74 26.64
C ALA A 281 -38.56 -21.01 26.58
N THR A 282 -38.20 -21.98 25.72
CA THR A 282 -39.03 -23.18 25.46
C THR A 282 -39.10 -24.16 26.65
N GLY A 283 -38.31 -23.91 27.71
CA GLY A 283 -38.32 -24.72 28.93
C GLY A 283 -37.60 -26.07 28.84
N GLU A 284 -36.87 -26.35 27.76
CA GLU A 284 -36.04 -27.57 27.66
C GLU A 284 -34.94 -27.58 28.73
N VAL A 285 -34.84 -28.70 29.46
CA VAL A 285 -33.84 -28.93 30.49
C VAL A 285 -32.64 -29.65 29.89
N PHE A 286 -31.44 -29.11 30.13
CA PHE A 286 -30.16 -29.69 29.70
C PHE A 286 -29.34 -30.07 30.92
N ALA A 287 -28.44 -31.05 30.75
CA ALA A 287 -27.51 -31.44 31.81
C ALA A 287 -26.66 -30.25 32.29
N GLU A 288 -26.38 -30.19 33.59
CA GLU A 288 -25.67 -29.08 34.22
C GLU A 288 -24.23 -28.94 33.69
N GLU A 289 -23.61 -30.06 33.30
CA GLU A 289 -22.28 -30.10 32.70
C GLU A 289 -22.26 -29.40 31.34
N ILE A 290 -23.29 -29.62 30.51
CA ILE A 290 -23.42 -28.99 29.18
C ILE A 290 -23.56 -27.48 29.37
N THR A 291 -24.42 -27.06 30.29
CA THR A 291 -24.64 -25.64 30.64
C THR A 291 -23.35 -24.99 31.10
N THR A 292 -22.60 -25.66 32.00
CA THR A 292 -21.32 -25.17 32.53
C THR A 292 -20.28 -25.05 31.44
N VAL A 293 -20.12 -26.06 30.58
CA VAL A 293 -19.15 -26.02 29.47
C VAL A 293 -19.50 -24.92 28.47
N LEU A 294 -20.78 -24.76 28.09
CA LEU A 294 -21.18 -23.76 27.10
C LEU A 294 -21.09 -22.33 27.66
N ILE A 295 -21.62 -22.08 28.86
CA ILE A 295 -21.77 -20.72 29.42
C ILE A 295 -20.57 -20.27 30.25
N ASN A 296 -19.98 -21.16 31.05
CA ASN A 296 -18.91 -20.78 31.98
C ASN A 296 -17.51 -21.01 31.42
N VAL A 297 -17.37 -21.83 30.38
CA VAL A 297 -16.06 -22.15 29.78
C VAL A 297 -15.93 -21.64 28.33
N ARG A 298 -16.84 -22.03 27.43
CA ARG A 298 -16.73 -21.69 25.99
C ARG A 298 -17.12 -20.24 25.71
N LEU A 299 -18.28 -19.80 26.17
CA LEU A 299 -18.78 -18.45 25.88
C LEU A 299 -17.80 -17.34 26.32
N PRO A 300 -17.23 -17.33 27.55
CA PRO A 300 -16.30 -16.29 27.95
C PRO A 300 -15.02 -16.30 27.12
N ARG A 301 -14.51 -17.49 26.78
CA ARG A 301 -13.30 -17.65 25.95
C ARG A 301 -13.52 -17.15 24.52
N ILE A 302 -14.66 -17.48 23.92
CA ILE A 302 -15.03 -17.05 22.57
C ILE A 302 -15.15 -15.52 22.53
N LEU A 303 -15.93 -14.94 23.46
CA LEU A 303 -16.10 -13.50 23.52
C LEU A 303 -14.79 -12.76 23.81
N LEU A 304 -13.93 -13.32 24.67
CA LEU A 304 -12.62 -12.74 24.94
C LEU A 304 -11.68 -12.83 23.72
N ALA A 305 -11.70 -13.93 22.96
CA ALA A 305 -10.95 -14.06 21.71
C ALA A 305 -11.40 -13.02 20.67
N ILE A 306 -12.71 -12.82 20.53
CA ILE A 306 -13.28 -11.80 19.63
C ILE A 306 -12.82 -10.41 20.04
N LEU A 307 -12.93 -10.09 21.33
CA LEU A 307 -12.60 -8.78 21.90
C LEU A 307 -11.10 -8.48 21.80
N VAL A 308 -10.24 -9.40 22.24
CA VAL A 308 -8.78 -9.24 22.17
C VAL A 308 -8.31 -9.19 20.71
N GLY A 309 -8.87 -10.02 19.83
CA GLY A 309 -8.55 -10.02 18.40
C GLY A 309 -8.93 -8.70 17.73
N SER A 310 -10.11 -8.16 18.04
CA SER A 310 -10.52 -6.83 17.57
C SER A 310 -9.61 -5.73 18.11
N GLY A 311 -9.30 -5.77 19.41
CA GLY A 311 -8.53 -4.75 20.09
C GLY A 311 -7.11 -4.65 19.55
N LEU A 312 -6.37 -5.77 19.51
CA LEU A 312 -4.99 -5.79 19.02
C LEU A 312 -4.90 -5.39 17.54
N SER A 313 -5.89 -5.80 16.73
CA SER A 313 -6.00 -5.41 15.33
C SER A 313 -6.23 -3.90 15.17
N VAL A 314 -7.19 -3.32 15.90
CA VAL A 314 -7.48 -1.87 15.88
C VAL A 314 -6.30 -1.05 16.40
N ALA A 315 -5.67 -1.47 17.50
CA ALA A 315 -4.48 -0.82 18.04
C ALA A 315 -3.33 -0.82 17.03
N GLY A 316 -3.05 -1.98 16.42
CA GLY A 316 -2.05 -2.11 15.36
C GLY A 316 -2.34 -1.24 14.14
N HIS A 317 -3.58 -1.25 13.63
CA HIS A 317 -4.00 -0.41 12.50
C HIS A 317 -3.79 1.08 12.80
N THR A 318 -4.16 1.49 14.02
CA THR A 318 -4.03 2.87 14.49
C THR A 318 -2.57 3.28 14.57
N PHE A 319 -1.71 2.46 15.16
CA PHE A 319 -0.28 2.77 15.25
C PHE A 319 0.36 2.84 13.87
N GLN A 320 0.07 1.91 12.97
CA GLN A 320 0.58 1.98 11.61
C GLN A 320 0.17 3.27 10.88
N GLY A 321 -1.07 3.74 11.10
CA GLY A 321 -1.54 5.01 10.55
C GLY A 321 -0.88 6.23 11.20
N VAL A 322 -0.75 6.25 12.53
CA VAL A 322 -0.14 7.37 13.27
C VAL A 322 1.35 7.52 12.98
N PHE A 323 2.07 6.41 12.91
CA PHE A 323 3.51 6.40 12.60
C PHE A 323 3.81 6.35 11.10
N GLN A 324 2.78 6.30 10.25
CA GLN A 324 2.90 6.18 8.80
C GLN A 324 3.85 5.04 8.38
N ASN A 325 3.81 3.94 9.13
CA ASN A 325 4.71 2.82 8.94
C ASN A 325 3.94 1.50 9.10
N PRO A 326 3.74 0.74 8.00
CA PRO A 326 2.97 -0.51 8.04
C PRO A 326 3.65 -1.62 8.84
N MET A 327 4.92 -1.46 9.22
CA MET A 327 5.70 -2.42 9.99
C MET A 327 5.65 -2.18 11.50
N VAL A 328 4.94 -1.15 11.96
CA VAL A 328 4.82 -0.86 13.39
C VAL A 328 3.82 -1.79 14.06
N SER A 329 4.23 -2.35 15.21
CA SER A 329 3.36 -3.12 16.09
C SER A 329 2.86 -2.26 17.26
N PRO A 330 1.73 -2.64 17.90
CA PRO A 330 1.25 -1.95 19.10
C PRO A 330 2.18 -2.07 20.31
N ASP A 331 3.16 -2.95 20.26
CA ASP A 331 4.10 -3.19 21.35
C ASP A 331 5.23 -2.13 21.42
N VAL A 332 5.40 -1.32 20.36
CA VAL A 332 6.53 -0.37 20.22
C VAL A 332 6.61 0.66 21.35
N LEU A 333 5.49 0.99 22.00
CA LEU A 333 5.46 1.94 23.13
C LEU A 333 5.60 1.26 24.51
N GLY A 334 5.99 -0.01 24.54
CA GLY A 334 6.32 -0.73 25.76
C GLY A 334 5.14 -1.14 26.63
N ALA A 335 3.90 -0.92 26.18
CA ALA A 335 2.70 -1.32 26.91
C ALA A 335 2.72 -2.82 27.27
N SER A 336 3.11 -3.66 26.31
CA SER A 336 3.22 -5.11 26.49
C SER A 336 4.38 -5.50 27.41
N SER A 337 5.53 -4.80 27.34
CA SER A 337 6.67 -5.01 28.24
C SER A 337 6.32 -4.60 29.68
N GLY A 338 5.69 -3.43 29.86
CA GLY A 338 5.19 -2.97 31.17
C GLY A 338 4.16 -3.92 31.75
N ALA A 339 3.18 -4.36 30.96
CA ALA A 339 2.18 -5.33 31.40
C ALA A 339 2.79 -6.67 31.78
N SER A 340 3.81 -7.12 31.04
CA SER A 340 4.59 -8.34 31.35
C SER A 340 5.36 -8.22 32.66
N PHE A 341 6.02 -7.08 32.88
CA PHE A 341 6.70 -6.79 34.13
C PHE A 341 5.73 -6.77 35.32
N GLY A 342 4.60 -6.06 35.19
CA GLY A 342 3.59 -5.97 36.24
C GLY A 342 2.96 -7.32 36.58
N ALA A 343 2.69 -8.16 35.57
CA ALA A 343 2.21 -9.52 35.79
C ALA A 343 3.24 -10.38 36.54
N ALA A 344 4.50 -10.35 36.12
CA ALA A 344 5.56 -11.10 36.77
C ALA A 344 5.79 -10.65 38.22
N LEU A 345 5.72 -9.34 38.48
CA LEU A 345 5.82 -8.78 39.83
C LEU A 345 4.67 -9.26 40.73
N ALA A 346 3.44 -9.28 40.21
CA ALA A 346 2.28 -9.78 40.94
C ALA A 346 2.37 -11.30 41.21
N ILE A 347 2.89 -12.09 40.26
CA ILE A 347 3.13 -13.52 40.45
C ILE A 347 4.20 -13.75 41.53
N LEU A 348 5.30 -13.01 41.50
CA LEU A 348 6.36 -13.07 42.50
C LEU A 348 5.82 -12.73 43.90
N ALA A 349 4.95 -11.72 43.99
CA ALA A 349 4.29 -11.30 45.22
C ALA A 349 3.14 -12.22 45.68
N GLY A 350 2.84 -13.30 44.93
CA GLY A 350 1.79 -14.25 45.30
C GLY A 350 0.35 -13.73 45.15
N PHE A 351 0.12 -12.74 44.28
CA PHE A 351 -1.21 -12.17 44.09
C PHE A 351 -2.17 -13.15 43.42
N SER A 352 -3.47 -12.96 43.68
CA SER A 352 -4.54 -13.71 43.00
C SER A 352 -4.58 -13.39 41.50
N SER A 353 -5.28 -14.22 40.71
CA SER A 353 -5.48 -13.98 39.27
C SER A 353 -6.03 -12.59 38.95
N ALA A 354 -6.93 -12.04 39.77
CA ALA A 354 -7.42 -10.68 39.60
C ALA A 354 -6.34 -9.63 39.89
N GLY A 355 -5.52 -9.85 40.92
CA GLY A 355 -4.38 -9.00 41.25
C GLY A 355 -3.34 -8.99 40.12
N ILE A 356 -3.05 -10.14 39.50
CA ILE A 356 -2.15 -10.23 38.34
C ILE A 356 -2.68 -9.37 37.18
N THR A 357 -3.96 -9.49 36.83
CA THR A 357 -4.58 -8.68 35.77
C THR A 357 -4.53 -7.18 36.07
N ILE A 358 -4.85 -6.77 37.30
CA ILE A 358 -4.85 -5.36 37.70
C ILE A 358 -3.44 -4.78 37.66
N THR A 359 -2.46 -5.47 38.25
CA THR A 359 -1.06 -5.01 38.25
C THR A 359 -0.47 -4.99 36.84
N SER A 360 -0.76 -6.01 36.02
CA SER A 360 -0.36 -6.04 34.61
C SER A 360 -0.94 -4.85 33.84
N PHE A 361 -2.24 -4.59 33.98
CA PHE A 361 -2.88 -3.44 33.34
C PHE A 361 -2.27 -2.11 33.80
N ALA A 362 -2.06 -1.93 35.11
CA ALA A 362 -1.51 -0.71 35.69
C ALA A 362 -0.09 -0.41 35.17
N PHE A 363 0.79 -1.41 35.12
CA PHE A 363 2.15 -1.22 34.58
C PHE A 363 2.17 -1.04 33.06
N GLY A 364 1.22 -1.64 32.32
CA GLY A 364 1.02 -1.34 30.91
C GLY A 364 0.64 0.13 30.66
N LEU A 365 -0.24 0.70 31.50
CA LEU A 365 -0.56 2.13 31.47
C LEU A 365 0.59 3.01 31.95
N LEU A 366 1.34 2.57 32.96
CA LEU A 366 2.53 3.29 33.42
C LEU A 366 3.55 3.44 32.30
N SER A 367 3.71 2.42 31.45
CA SER A 367 4.59 2.50 30.28
C SER A 367 4.25 3.68 29.38
N ILE A 368 2.98 3.87 29.00
CA ILE A 368 2.60 4.98 28.13
C ILE A 368 2.73 6.33 28.82
N VAL A 369 2.45 6.42 30.12
CA VAL A 369 2.68 7.65 30.90
C VAL A 369 4.16 8.02 30.88
N LEU A 370 5.06 7.05 31.11
CA LEU A 370 6.51 7.27 31.04
C LEU A 370 6.95 7.67 29.63
N VAL A 371 6.44 7.01 28.59
CA VAL A 371 6.77 7.33 27.20
C VAL A 371 6.35 8.75 26.84
N LEU A 372 5.11 9.14 27.16
CA LEU A 372 4.61 10.49 26.90
C LEU A 372 5.37 11.54 27.71
N PHE A 373 5.66 11.26 28.98
CA PHE A 373 6.43 12.15 29.84
C PHE A 373 7.85 12.38 29.30
N ILE A 374 8.61 11.31 29.04
CA ILE A 374 9.99 11.42 28.55
C ILE A 374 10.02 12.05 27.15
N SER A 375 9.10 11.66 26.26
CA SER A 375 9.02 12.26 24.91
C SER A 375 8.64 13.75 24.94
N SER A 376 7.93 14.20 25.98
CA SER A 376 7.64 15.63 26.16
C SER A 376 8.89 16.47 26.45
N LEU A 377 9.90 15.88 27.12
CA LEU A 377 11.17 16.52 27.46
C LEU A 377 12.13 16.66 26.27
N VAL A 378 11.92 15.85 25.23
CA VAL A 378 12.77 15.84 24.02
C VAL A 378 12.30 16.88 23.00
N ARG A 379 13.21 17.75 22.55
CA ARG A 379 12.93 18.83 21.56
C ARG A 379 12.97 18.37 20.08
N ALA A 380 13.34 17.12 19.82
CA ALA A 380 13.43 16.53 18.48
C ALA A 380 12.05 16.21 17.87
N ASN A 381 12.07 15.64 16.64
CA ASN A 381 10.87 15.15 15.95
C ASN A 381 10.03 14.26 16.89
N LYS A 382 8.76 14.64 17.07
CA LYS A 382 7.87 14.05 18.06
C LYS A 382 7.53 12.58 17.77
N LEU A 383 7.40 12.18 16.51
CA LEU A 383 7.14 10.78 16.15
C LEU A 383 8.35 9.89 16.45
N LEU A 384 9.53 10.32 16.00
CA LEU A 384 10.77 9.58 16.24
C LEU A 384 11.09 9.50 17.74
N SER A 385 10.91 10.62 18.46
CA SER A 385 11.10 10.65 19.92
C SER A 385 10.18 9.65 20.62
N LEU A 386 8.91 9.57 20.23
CA LEU A 386 7.95 8.68 20.87
C LEU A 386 8.31 7.19 20.65
N VAL A 387 8.77 6.83 19.45
CA VAL A 387 9.28 5.48 19.15
C VAL A 387 10.56 5.18 19.93
N LEU A 388 11.56 6.06 19.90
CA LEU A 388 12.83 5.86 20.61
C LEU A 388 12.62 5.73 22.12
N THR A 389 11.80 6.60 22.70
CA THR A 389 11.43 6.51 24.11
C THR A 389 10.68 5.22 24.41
N GLY A 390 9.78 4.78 23.52
CA GLY A 390 9.11 3.48 23.62
C GLY A 390 10.09 2.30 23.71
N ILE A 391 11.12 2.29 22.86
CA ILE A 391 12.18 1.27 22.87
C ILE A 391 12.95 1.29 24.21
N VAL A 392 13.31 2.47 24.71
CA VAL A 392 14.01 2.63 26.00
C VAL A 392 13.17 2.11 27.17
N VAL A 393 11.90 2.51 27.27
CA VAL A 393 10.98 2.08 28.34
C VAL A 393 10.71 0.57 28.26
N SER A 394 10.53 0.04 27.05
CA SER A 394 10.38 -1.40 26.82
C SER A 394 11.59 -2.19 27.31
N SER A 395 12.79 -1.67 27.06
CA SER A 395 14.06 -2.28 27.47
C SER A 395 14.21 -2.28 28.98
N LEU A 396 13.83 -1.18 29.64
CA LEU A 396 13.81 -1.08 31.11
C LEU A 396 12.87 -2.11 31.76
N PHE A 397 11.63 -2.21 31.27
CA PHE A 397 10.69 -3.22 31.77
C PHE A 397 11.14 -4.65 31.48
N SER A 398 11.76 -4.88 30.32
CA SER A 398 12.30 -6.20 29.97
C SER A 398 13.47 -6.59 30.89
N ALA A 399 14.35 -5.64 31.23
CA ALA A 399 15.41 -5.86 32.22
C ALA A 399 14.84 -6.15 33.61
N GLY A 400 13.82 -5.39 34.04
CA GLY A 400 13.10 -5.65 35.29
C GLY A 400 12.42 -7.02 35.31
N LEU A 401 11.82 -7.44 34.19
CA LEU A 401 11.19 -8.75 34.04
C LEU A 401 12.23 -9.88 34.17
N SER A 402 13.42 -9.70 33.58
CA SER A 402 14.53 -10.64 33.72
C SER A 402 15.04 -10.72 35.17
N LEU A 403 15.12 -9.60 35.88
CA LEU A 403 15.47 -9.57 37.30
C LEU A 403 14.45 -10.32 38.16
N ILE A 404 13.15 -10.13 37.90
CA ILE A 404 12.08 -10.87 38.58
C ILE A 404 12.19 -12.37 38.30
N LYS A 405 12.42 -12.77 37.05
CA LYS A 405 12.63 -14.19 36.69
C LYS A 405 13.84 -14.79 37.40
N TYR A 406 14.93 -14.03 37.54
CA TYR A 406 16.12 -14.47 38.25
C TYR A 406 15.86 -14.69 39.75
N ALA A 407 15.03 -13.85 40.36
CA ALA A 407 14.65 -13.96 41.77
C ALA A 407 13.52 -14.98 42.05
N ALA A 408 12.82 -15.44 41.01
CA ALA A 408 11.65 -16.32 41.15
C ALA A 408 12.05 -17.77 41.45
N ASP A 409 11.24 -18.45 42.26
CA ASP A 409 11.42 -19.88 42.52
C ASP A 409 11.33 -20.69 41.20
N PRO A 410 12.35 -21.53 40.88
CA PRO A 410 12.41 -22.26 39.61
C PRO A 410 11.34 -23.35 39.47
N THR A 411 10.72 -23.79 40.57
CA THR A 411 9.76 -24.91 40.54
C THR A 411 8.32 -24.47 40.33
N ASN A 412 7.95 -23.28 40.81
CA ASN A 412 6.56 -22.81 40.79
C ASN A 412 6.39 -21.44 40.12
N GLN A 413 7.14 -20.43 40.58
CA GLN A 413 6.95 -19.05 40.13
C GLN A 413 7.51 -18.81 38.72
N LEU A 414 8.72 -19.28 38.43
CA LEU A 414 9.34 -19.10 37.12
C LEU A 414 8.56 -19.77 35.98
N PRO A 415 8.07 -21.02 36.10
CA PRO A 415 7.17 -21.61 35.12
C PRO A 415 5.88 -20.81 34.95
N SER A 416 5.27 -20.35 36.05
CA SER A 416 4.03 -19.56 36.01
C SER A 416 4.21 -18.24 35.25
N ILE A 417 5.32 -17.52 35.50
CA ILE A 417 5.68 -16.31 34.74
C ILE A 417 5.88 -16.66 33.26
N THR A 418 6.61 -17.74 32.98
CA THR A 418 6.92 -18.16 31.61
C THR A 418 5.67 -18.51 30.81
N TYR A 419 4.74 -19.27 31.38
CA TYR A 419 3.48 -19.61 30.71
C TYR A 419 2.56 -18.41 30.53
N TRP A 420 2.52 -17.48 31.50
CA TRP A 420 1.73 -16.25 31.36
C TRP A 420 2.21 -15.39 30.19
N LEU A 421 3.53 -15.26 30.02
CA LEU A 421 4.15 -14.49 28.94
C LEU A 421 3.89 -15.08 27.54
N MET A 422 3.57 -16.37 27.42
CA MET A 422 3.27 -17.01 26.14
C MET A 422 1.85 -16.70 25.61
N GLY A 423 1.00 -16.09 26.44
CA GLY A 423 -0.36 -15.72 26.09
C GLY A 423 -1.33 -16.90 25.97
N SER A 424 -2.48 -16.81 26.64
CA SER A 424 -3.52 -17.84 26.60
C SER A 424 -4.90 -17.28 26.97
N LEU A 425 -5.94 -17.89 26.41
CA LEU A 425 -7.34 -17.64 26.77
C LEU A 425 -7.93 -18.79 27.62
N ASN A 426 -7.09 -19.71 28.13
CA ASN A 426 -7.53 -20.83 28.96
C ASN A 426 -8.19 -20.39 30.27
N SER A 427 -7.75 -19.26 30.83
CA SER A 427 -8.26 -18.72 32.11
C SER A 427 -9.43 -17.74 31.93
N ALA A 428 -10.04 -17.67 30.74
CA ALA A 428 -11.11 -16.73 30.44
C ALA A 428 -12.34 -16.97 31.33
N ARG A 429 -12.81 -15.91 31.99
CA ARG A 429 -14.01 -15.91 32.84
C ARG A 429 -14.89 -14.72 32.48
N MET A 430 -16.18 -14.78 32.81
CA MET A 430 -17.09 -13.65 32.58
C MET A 430 -16.63 -12.36 33.28
N LYS A 431 -16.03 -12.46 34.47
CA LYS A 431 -15.48 -11.30 35.20
C LYS A 431 -14.30 -10.65 34.46
N SER A 432 -13.37 -11.44 33.92
CA SER A 432 -12.23 -10.89 33.16
C SER A 432 -12.69 -10.32 31.82
N LEU A 433 -13.71 -10.92 31.19
CA LEU A 433 -14.35 -10.38 30.00
C LEU A 433 -15.01 -9.02 30.28
N ALA A 434 -15.80 -8.90 31.35
CA ALA A 434 -16.46 -7.66 31.72
C ALA A 434 -15.44 -6.53 32.00
N PHE A 435 -14.34 -6.85 32.68
CA PHE A 435 -13.23 -5.93 32.88
C PHE A 435 -12.59 -5.51 31.54
N ALA A 436 -12.30 -6.46 30.65
CA ALA A 436 -11.67 -6.17 29.37
C ALA A 436 -12.55 -5.37 28.41
N ALA A 437 -13.86 -5.62 28.44
CA ALA A 437 -14.83 -5.01 27.54
C ALA A 437 -14.83 -3.49 27.66
N ILE A 438 -14.77 -2.96 28.89
CA ILE A 438 -14.91 -1.51 29.11
C ILE A 438 -13.76 -0.72 28.46
N PRO A 439 -12.46 -0.95 28.77
CA PRO A 439 -11.39 -0.17 28.17
C PRO A 439 -11.21 -0.43 26.67
N ILE A 440 -11.41 -1.68 26.22
CA ILE A 440 -11.24 -2.04 24.81
C ILE A 440 -12.32 -1.36 23.97
N LEU A 441 -13.59 -1.46 24.35
CA LEU A 441 -14.68 -0.82 23.60
C LEU A 441 -14.57 0.71 23.66
N LEU A 442 -14.15 1.27 24.79
CA LEU A 442 -13.89 2.71 24.90
C LEU A 442 -12.81 3.16 23.91
N GLY A 443 -11.66 2.48 23.90
CA GLY A 443 -10.56 2.80 22.99
C GLY A 443 -10.95 2.62 21.52
N ILE A 444 -11.63 1.52 21.17
CA ILE A 444 -12.12 1.26 19.81
C ILE A 444 -13.10 2.36 19.40
N THR A 445 -14.00 2.78 20.27
CA THR A 445 -14.98 3.85 20.00
C THR A 445 -14.27 5.17 19.69
N VAL A 446 -13.30 5.58 20.51
CA VAL A 446 -12.53 6.81 20.28
C VAL A 446 -11.82 6.76 18.92
N ILE A 447 -11.15 5.65 18.62
CA ILE A 447 -10.42 5.48 17.35
C ILE A 447 -11.39 5.49 16.16
N LEU A 448 -12.53 4.80 16.26
CA LEU A 448 -13.55 4.78 15.21
C LEU A 448 -14.15 6.17 14.97
N LEU A 449 -14.40 6.97 16.01
CA LEU A 449 -14.89 8.34 15.87
C LEU A 449 -13.87 9.23 15.15
N LEU A 450 -12.58 9.02 15.41
CA LEU A 450 -11.48 9.79 14.80
C LEU A 450 -10.93 9.16 13.51
N ARG A 451 -11.55 8.08 12.99
CA ARG A 451 -11.02 7.29 11.86
C ARG A 451 -10.75 8.10 10.58
N TRP A 452 -11.54 9.13 10.30
CA TRP A 452 -11.30 9.98 9.12
C TRP A 452 -10.09 10.89 9.30
N GLN A 453 -9.79 11.31 10.54
CA GLN A 453 -8.64 12.16 10.84
C GLN A 453 -7.35 11.35 10.72
N LEU A 454 -7.41 10.03 10.90
CA LEU A 454 -6.30 9.13 10.62
C LEU A 454 -5.90 9.13 9.14
N ASN A 455 -6.84 9.28 8.20
CA ASN A 455 -6.50 9.48 6.78
C ASN A 455 -5.77 10.80 6.55
N LEU A 456 -6.22 11.87 7.21
CA LEU A 456 -5.60 13.19 7.07
C LEU A 456 -4.17 13.17 7.63
N LEU A 457 -3.97 12.48 8.76
CA LEU A 457 -2.63 12.27 9.33
C LEU A 457 -1.71 11.50 8.38
N ALA A 458 -2.22 10.66 7.46
CA ALA A 458 -1.40 9.94 6.49
C ALA A 458 -0.85 10.84 5.37
N LEU A 459 -1.46 12.01 5.13
CA LEU A 459 -1.01 12.99 4.12
C LEU A 459 0.18 13.85 4.61
N GLY A 460 0.59 13.69 5.86
CA GLY A 460 1.61 14.50 6.51
C GLY A 460 1.04 15.47 7.53
N GLU A 461 1.88 15.88 8.47
CA GLU A 461 1.45 16.73 9.59
C GLU A 461 1.04 18.13 9.14
N GLU A 462 1.75 18.72 8.18
CA GLU A 462 1.47 20.05 7.65
C GLU A 462 0.16 20.08 6.85
N ALA A 463 -0.05 19.12 5.94
CA ALA A 463 -1.28 19.00 5.16
C ALA A 463 -2.51 18.73 6.06
N ALA A 464 -2.37 17.90 7.09
CA ALA A 464 -3.45 17.68 8.05
C ALA A 464 -3.78 18.95 8.85
N ALA A 465 -2.77 19.72 9.24
CA ALA A 465 -2.95 20.95 10.00
C ALA A 465 -3.63 22.05 9.17
N THR A 466 -3.29 22.21 7.88
CA THR A 466 -3.96 23.17 6.98
C THR A 466 -5.42 22.81 6.72
N MET A 467 -5.77 21.52 6.78
CA MET A 467 -7.16 21.04 6.74
C MET A 467 -7.91 21.16 8.08
N GLY A 468 -7.34 21.89 9.05
CA GLY A 468 -7.98 22.19 10.34
C GLY A 468 -7.89 21.09 11.40
N VAL A 469 -7.11 20.03 11.15
CA VAL A 469 -6.92 18.95 12.13
C VAL A 469 -5.88 19.37 13.16
N ARG A 470 -6.25 19.27 14.45
CA ARG A 470 -5.29 19.44 15.56
C ARG A 470 -4.41 18.19 15.70
N THR A 471 -3.45 18.03 14.79
CA THR A 471 -2.61 16.83 14.63
C THR A 471 -2.06 16.28 15.94
N ARG A 472 -1.53 17.16 16.80
CA ARG A 472 -0.99 16.79 18.11
C ARG A 472 -2.02 16.15 19.04
N LEU A 473 -3.21 16.74 19.15
CA LEU A 473 -4.29 16.22 20.00
C LEU A 473 -4.78 14.87 19.48
N VAL A 474 -5.04 14.78 18.18
CA VAL A 474 -5.54 13.56 17.53
C VAL A 474 -4.53 12.43 17.69
N ARG A 475 -3.25 12.72 17.44
CA ARG A 475 -2.14 11.76 17.62
C ARG A 475 -2.09 11.26 19.07
N THR A 476 -2.15 12.15 20.06
CA THR A 476 -2.14 11.74 21.48
C THR A 476 -3.36 10.89 21.83
N LEU A 477 -4.57 11.26 21.39
CA LEU A 477 -5.78 10.48 21.63
C LEU A 477 -5.71 9.08 21.00
N MET A 478 -5.23 8.98 19.77
CA MET A 478 -5.04 7.71 19.07
C MET A 478 -4.02 6.81 19.78
N VAL A 479 -2.86 7.37 20.15
CA VAL A 479 -1.80 6.64 20.85
C VAL A 479 -2.27 6.16 22.23
N VAL A 480 -2.92 7.02 23.01
CA VAL A 480 -3.44 6.66 24.34
C VAL A 480 -4.52 5.58 24.22
N SER A 481 -5.45 5.71 23.26
CA SER A 481 -6.51 4.73 23.04
C SER A 481 -5.97 3.37 22.58
N ALA A 482 -5.05 3.36 21.61
CA ALA A 482 -4.42 2.14 21.12
C ALA A 482 -3.58 1.46 22.23
N THR A 483 -2.90 2.24 23.06
CA THR A 483 -2.14 1.70 24.20
C THR A 483 -3.05 1.17 25.29
N LEU A 484 -4.15 1.87 25.61
CA LEU A 484 -5.16 1.39 26.56
C LEU A 484 -5.70 0.03 26.14
N ILE A 485 -6.10 -0.12 24.88
CA ILE A 485 -6.55 -1.39 24.30
C ILE A 485 -5.47 -2.47 24.45
N THR A 486 -4.23 -2.16 24.10
CA THR A 486 -3.11 -3.12 24.13
C THR A 486 -2.82 -3.57 25.56
N ALA A 487 -2.72 -2.65 26.51
CA ALA A 487 -2.49 -2.95 27.92
C ALA A 487 -3.63 -3.80 28.51
N THR A 488 -4.89 -3.52 28.15
CA THR A 488 -6.04 -4.34 28.57
C THR A 488 -6.03 -5.73 27.95
N CYS A 489 -5.70 -5.85 26.66
CA CYS A 489 -5.58 -7.16 26.00
C CYS A 489 -4.52 -8.00 26.69
N VAL A 490 -3.31 -7.45 26.86
CA VAL A 490 -2.18 -8.18 27.46
C VAL A 490 -2.45 -8.57 28.92
N SER A 491 -3.15 -7.74 29.70
CA SER A 491 -3.43 -8.04 31.11
C SER A 491 -4.42 -9.20 31.33
N VAL A 492 -5.28 -9.48 30.36
CA VAL A 492 -6.27 -10.58 30.44
C VAL A 492 -5.88 -11.82 29.66
N SER A 493 -5.08 -11.68 28.60
CA SER A 493 -4.70 -12.80 27.73
C SER A 493 -3.21 -13.14 27.76
N GLY A 494 -2.37 -12.40 28.49
CA GLY A 494 -0.93 -12.42 28.30
C GLY A 494 -0.52 -11.85 26.93
N VAL A 495 0.76 -11.97 26.59
CA VAL A 495 1.30 -11.39 25.36
C VAL A 495 0.89 -12.23 24.15
N ILE A 496 0.12 -11.63 23.24
CA ILE A 496 -0.26 -12.22 21.96
C ILE A 496 0.24 -11.31 20.84
N GLY A 497 1.19 -11.81 20.05
CA GLY A 497 1.85 -11.06 18.99
C GLY A 497 1.18 -11.20 17.63
N TRP A 498 1.78 -10.53 16.63
CA TRP A 498 1.48 -10.62 15.19
C TRP A 498 0.11 -10.14 14.70
N ILE A 499 -0.93 -10.16 15.53
CA ILE A 499 -2.29 -9.74 15.12
C ILE A 499 -2.30 -8.27 14.67
N GLY A 500 -1.75 -7.38 15.50
CA GLY A 500 -1.68 -5.94 15.20
C GLY A 500 -0.73 -5.58 14.05
N LEU A 501 0.09 -6.51 13.57
CA LEU A 501 0.98 -6.30 12.43
C LEU A 501 0.31 -6.80 11.13
N VAL A 502 -0.18 -8.05 11.18
CA VAL A 502 -0.68 -8.80 10.02
C VAL A 502 -2.08 -8.38 9.61
N VAL A 503 -3.00 -8.24 10.56
CA VAL A 503 -4.43 -8.02 10.26
C VAL A 503 -4.71 -6.68 9.60
N PRO A 504 -4.13 -5.54 10.04
CA PRO A 504 -4.34 -4.25 9.37
C PRO A 504 -3.92 -4.28 7.90
N HIS A 505 -2.85 -5.01 7.60
CA HIS A 505 -2.38 -5.18 6.23
C HIS A 505 -3.37 -5.99 5.38
N ILE A 506 -3.87 -7.13 5.89
CA ILE A 506 -4.92 -7.92 5.22
C ILE A 506 -6.16 -7.06 4.98
N SER A 507 -6.56 -6.28 5.98
CA SER A 507 -7.69 -5.36 5.84
C SER A 507 -7.50 -4.38 4.68
N ARG A 508 -6.34 -3.72 4.61
CA ARG A 508 -6.03 -2.78 3.51
C ARG A 508 -5.99 -3.46 2.14
N MET A 509 -5.48 -4.68 2.05
CA MET A 509 -5.52 -5.46 0.81
C MET A 509 -6.96 -5.81 0.37
N MET A 510 -7.87 -6.03 1.33
CA MET A 510 -9.25 -6.43 1.06
C MET A 510 -10.17 -5.26 0.74
N VAL A 511 -10.04 -4.12 1.43
CA VAL A 511 -11.00 -3.00 1.31
C VAL A 511 -10.39 -1.66 0.91
N GLY A 512 -9.06 -1.59 0.75
CA GLY A 512 -8.33 -0.38 0.39
C GLY A 512 -7.71 0.34 1.59
N SER A 513 -6.99 1.43 1.33
CA SER A 513 -6.24 2.20 2.34
C SER A 513 -7.08 3.21 3.13
N ASP A 514 -8.34 3.46 2.75
CA ASP A 514 -9.22 4.37 3.48
C ASP A 514 -9.52 3.83 4.89
N ASN A 515 -9.08 4.52 5.93
CA ASN A 515 -9.30 4.17 7.34
C ASN A 515 -10.79 4.19 7.74
N ARG A 516 -11.67 4.85 6.98
CA ARG A 516 -13.12 4.79 7.22
C ARG A 516 -13.70 3.40 7.02
N VAL A 517 -13.06 2.61 6.16
CA VAL A 517 -13.50 1.29 5.73
C VAL A 517 -12.56 0.19 6.23
N SER A 518 -11.25 0.41 6.12
CA SER A 518 -10.24 -0.57 6.53
C SER A 518 -10.17 -0.75 8.05
N LEU A 519 -10.46 0.26 8.86
CA LEU A 519 -10.46 0.12 10.31
C LEU A 519 -11.60 -0.82 10.80
N PRO A 520 -12.88 -0.63 10.40
CA PRO A 520 -13.95 -1.60 10.70
C PRO A 520 -13.69 -3.00 10.13
N ALA A 521 -13.14 -3.11 8.92
CA ALA A 521 -12.77 -4.41 8.36
C ALA A 521 -11.68 -5.10 9.21
N SER A 522 -10.69 -4.33 9.68
CA SER A 522 -9.62 -4.82 10.56
C SER A 522 -10.18 -5.36 11.88
N THR A 523 -11.23 -4.75 12.43
CA THR A 523 -11.95 -5.24 13.61
C THR A 523 -12.51 -6.65 13.38
N ILE A 524 -13.27 -6.86 12.29
CA ILE A 524 -13.90 -8.16 11.98
C ILE A 524 -12.86 -9.22 11.68
N ILE A 525 -11.85 -8.89 10.86
CA ILE A 525 -10.77 -9.81 10.49
C ILE A 525 -9.95 -10.18 11.73
N GLY A 526 -9.68 -9.22 12.62
CA GLY A 526 -8.91 -9.46 13.85
C GLY A 526 -9.61 -10.40 14.82
N SER A 527 -10.92 -10.18 15.05
CA SER A 527 -11.74 -11.09 15.83
C SER A 527 -11.79 -12.49 15.21
N SER A 528 -11.98 -12.58 13.89
CA SER A 528 -12.04 -13.84 13.17
C SER A 528 -10.71 -14.59 13.24
N PHE A 529 -9.59 -13.89 13.05
CA PHE A 529 -8.26 -14.45 13.07
C PHE A 529 -7.92 -15.03 14.44
N LEU A 530 -8.09 -14.26 15.52
CA LEU A 530 -7.76 -14.78 16.86
C LEU A 530 -8.69 -15.93 17.27
N LEU A 531 -9.98 -15.86 16.93
CA LEU A 531 -10.92 -16.95 17.20
C LEU A 531 -10.54 -18.22 16.43
N PHE A 532 -10.11 -18.10 15.18
CA PHE A 532 -9.61 -19.21 14.37
C PHE A 532 -8.36 -19.84 14.99
N VAL A 533 -7.38 -19.02 15.39
CA VAL A 533 -6.17 -19.52 16.05
C VAL A 533 -6.49 -20.19 17.39
N ASP A 534 -7.42 -19.64 18.17
CA ASP A 534 -7.86 -20.23 19.44
C ASP A 534 -8.61 -21.57 19.24
N ASN A 535 -9.38 -21.72 18.15
CA ASN A 535 -9.98 -23.00 17.78
C ASN A 535 -8.92 -24.07 17.51
N ILE A 536 -7.84 -23.73 16.81
CA ILE A 536 -6.70 -24.65 16.58
C ILE A 536 -6.02 -24.99 17.92
N ALA A 537 -5.76 -23.98 18.75
CA ALA A 537 -5.12 -24.13 20.05
C ALA A 537 -5.86 -25.10 20.97
N ARG A 538 -7.20 -25.04 20.98
CA ARG A 538 -8.07 -25.92 21.79
C ARG A 538 -8.05 -27.39 21.39
N ARG A 539 -7.70 -27.70 20.14
CA ARG A 539 -7.69 -29.07 19.61
C ARG A 539 -6.30 -29.70 19.61
N ALA A 540 -5.25 -28.91 19.55
CA ALA A 540 -3.89 -29.42 19.36
C ALA A 540 -3.35 -30.23 20.55
N THR A 541 -3.69 -29.85 21.79
CA THR A 541 -3.25 -30.56 23.01
C THR A 541 -4.33 -30.54 24.10
N THR A 542 -4.20 -31.41 25.11
CA THR A 542 -5.06 -31.46 26.32
C THR A 542 -5.03 -30.16 27.12
N SER A 543 -3.85 -29.57 27.26
CA SER A 543 -3.63 -28.30 27.97
C SER A 543 -3.88 -27.05 27.10
N GLY A 544 -4.00 -27.23 25.78
CA GLY A 544 -4.06 -26.15 24.79
C GLY A 544 -2.70 -25.48 24.58
N ILE A 545 -2.32 -25.26 23.32
CA ILE A 545 -1.07 -24.56 23.00
C ILE A 545 -1.23 -23.06 23.30
N PRO A 546 -0.24 -22.40 23.94
CA PRO A 546 -0.25 -20.95 24.11
C PRO A 546 -0.41 -20.22 22.77
N LEU A 547 -1.27 -19.21 22.76
CA LEU A 547 -1.67 -18.51 21.53
C LEU A 547 -0.53 -17.69 20.93
N GLY A 548 0.39 -17.17 21.76
CA GLY A 548 1.56 -16.44 21.28
C GLY A 548 2.46 -17.30 20.38
N ILE A 549 2.54 -18.61 20.63
CA ILE A 549 3.30 -19.54 19.80
C ILE A 549 2.62 -19.72 18.44
N LEU A 550 1.32 -20.04 18.43
CA LEU A 550 0.58 -20.30 17.19
C LEU A 550 0.45 -19.04 16.31
N THR A 551 0.18 -17.89 16.92
CA THR A 551 0.09 -16.62 16.21
C THR A 551 1.42 -16.25 15.55
N ALA A 552 2.57 -16.59 16.17
CA ALA A 552 3.88 -16.41 15.55
C ALA A 552 4.14 -17.35 14.37
N PHE A 553 3.81 -18.64 14.52
CA PHE A 553 3.96 -19.63 13.42
C PHE A 553 3.09 -19.33 12.20
N ILE A 554 1.95 -18.67 12.40
CA ILE A 554 1.08 -18.24 11.30
C ILE A 554 1.51 -16.86 10.78
N GLY A 555 1.77 -15.93 11.69
CA GLY A 555 2.06 -14.54 11.37
C GLY A 555 3.39 -14.33 10.66
N ALA A 556 4.47 -14.97 11.12
CA ALA A 556 5.80 -14.76 10.55
C ALA A 556 5.92 -15.23 9.08
N PRO A 557 5.50 -16.46 8.70
CA PRO A 557 5.53 -16.88 7.30
C PRO A 557 4.61 -16.03 6.42
N PHE A 558 3.44 -15.64 6.93
CA PHE A 558 2.52 -14.77 6.21
C PHE A 558 3.15 -13.39 5.94
N PHE A 559 3.83 -12.82 6.94
CA PHE A 559 4.51 -11.54 6.78
C PHE A 559 5.67 -11.62 5.80
N VAL A 560 6.46 -12.70 5.82
CA VAL A 560 7.50 -12.96 4.81
C VAL A 560 6.89 -13.04 3.41
N PHE A 561 5.77 -13.77 3.26
CA PHE A 561 5.06 -13.85 1.99
C PHE A 561 4.60 -12.46 1.49
N LEU A 562 4.10 -11.60 2.38
CA LEU A 562 3.72 -10.23 2.04
C LEU A 562 4.92 -9.41 1.56
N ILE A 563 6.04 -9.45 2.28
CA ILE A 563 7.28 -8.75 1.89
C ILE A 563 7.74 -9.21 0.50
N ILE A 564 7.70 -10.51 0.22
CA ILE A 564 8.09 -11.05 -1.09
C ILE A 564 7.13 -10.54 -2.18
N ARG A 565 5.83 -10.50 -1.91
CA ARG A 565 4.83 -10.05 -2.88
C ARG A 565 4.93 -8.56 -3.18
N GLU A 566 5.14 -7.73 -2.15
CA GLU A 566 5.32 -6.28 -2.32
C GLU A 566 6.67 -5.94 -2.93
N GLY A 567 7.74 -6.61 -2.50
CA GLY A 567 9.07 -6.47 -3.11
C GLY A 567 9.08 -6.82 -4.60
N ARG A 568 8.30 -7.83 -5.03
CA ARG A 568 8.11 -8.16 -6.46
C ARG A 568 7.36 -7.08 -7.25
N LYS A 569 6.47 -6.32 -6.60
CA LYS A 569 5.85 -5.14 -7.21
C LYS A 569 6.80 -3.93 -7.27
N GLY A 570 7.83 -3.91 -6.41
CA GLY A 570 8.89 -2.90 -6.36
C GLY A 570 10.13 -3.16 -7.23
N VAL A 571 10.16 -4.26 -8.01
CA VAL A 571 11.22 -4.54 -9.01
C VAL A 571 10.81 -4.08 -10.43
N THR A 572 9.63 -3.49 -10.55
CA THR A 572 9.20 -2.67 -11.71
C THR A 572 8.97 -1.24 -11.25
N GLY A 573 9.95 -0.71 -10.50
CA GLY A 573 10.01 0.67 -10.02
C GLY A 573 11.04 1.48 -10.80
#